data_AF-A0A957XZM6-F1
#
_entry.id   AF-A0A957XZM6-F1
#
_cell.length_a   1.000
_cell.length_b   1.000
_cell.length_c   1.000
_cell.angle_alpha   90.00
_cell.angle_beta   90.00
_cell.angle_gamma   90.00
#
_symmetry.space_group_name_H-M   'P 1'
#
loop_
_entity.id
_entity.type
_entity.pdbx_description
1 polymer ?
#
loop_
_entity_poly.entity_id
_entity_poly.type
_entity_poly.pdbx_seq_one_letter_code
_entity_poly.pdbx_strand_id
1 'polypeptide(L)'
;AELVEEMLAEKGVAGVEFPALAYLTVFQVLNEVGQHDAGAATRAETILHEGQAIVRAQADKLDDPAMRSMYLQYGPYNRQLLSA
;
A
#
# COMPACT_ATOMS: atom_id res chain seq x y z
N ALA A 1 -13.55 -7.06 -1.05
CA ALA A 1 -12.46 -6.54 -1.89
C ALA A 1 -12.92 -5.26 -2.58
N GLU A 2 -14.02 -5.31 -3.34
CA GLU A 2 -14.64 -4.17 -4.04
C GLU A 2 -14.73 -2.89 -3.20
N LEU A 3 -15.28 -2.95 -1.98
CA LEU A 3 -15.52 -1.75 -1.18
C LEU A 3 -14.23 -1.00 -0.75
N VAL A 4 -13.10 -1.71 -0.65
CA VAL A 4 -11.80 -1.10 -0.30
C VAL A 4 -11.10 -0.58 -1.55
N GLU A 5 -11.22 -1.29 -2.67
CA GLU A 5 -10.69 -0.88 -3.97
C GLU A 5 -11.39 0.40 -4.48
N GLU A 6 -12.72 0.48 -4.35
CA GLU A 6 -13.50 1.69 -4.63
C GLU A 6 -13.13 2.86 -3.71
N MET A 7 -12.90 2.59 -2.41
CA MET A 7 -12.43 3.63 -1.49
C MET A 7 -11.07 4.20 -1.88
N LEU A 8 -10.13 3.33 -2.29
CA LEU A 8 -8.81 3.77 -2.78
C LEU A 8 -8.94 4.59 -4.06
N ALA A 9 -9.78 4.14 -4.99
CA ALA A 9 -9.96 4.79 -6.29
C ALA A 9 -10.70 6.15 -6.21
N GLU A 10 -11.74 6.28 -5.37
CA GLU A 10 -12.56 7.51 -5.32
C GLU A 10 -12.01 8.58 -4.38
N LYS A 11 -11.43 8.19 -3.23
CA LYS A 11 -11.11 9.14 -2.15
C LYS A 11 -9.62 9.20 -1.82
N GLY A 12 -8.83 8.28 -2.36
CA GLY A 12 -7.52 7.97 -1.80
C GLY A 12 -7.64 7.58 -0.32
N VAL A 13 -6.50 7.49 0.35
CA VAL A 13 -6.39 7.09 1.77
C VAL A 13 -6.40 8.27 2.75
N ALA A 14 -6.82 9.45 2.30
CA ALA A 14 -6.87 10.62 3.16
C ALA A 14 -7.91 10.40 4.28
N GLY A 15 -7.45 10.36 5.53
CA GLY A 15 -8.29 10.09 6.70
C GLY A 15 -8.36 8.61 7.12
N VAL A 16 -7.71 7.70 6.40
CA VAL A 16 -7.51 6.32 6.87
C VAL A 16 -6.38 6.31 7.89
N GLU A 17 -6.62 5.71 9.05
CA GLU A 17 -5.66 5.66 10.16
C GLU A 17 -4.37 4.90 9.79
N PHE A 18 -4.49 3.83 8.99
CA PHE A 18 -3.37 3.02 8.52
C PHE A 18 -3.39 2.83 6.99
N PRO A 19 -2.98 3.85 6.21
CA PRO A 19 -3.00 3.79 4.74
C PRO A 19 -2.23 2.59 4.16
N ALA A 20 -1.05 2.31 4.71
CA ALA A 20 -0.21 1.19 4.28
C ALA A 20 -0.89 -0.17 4.49
N LEU A 21 -1.67 -0.34 5.57
CA LEU A 21 -2.41 -1.57 5.81
C LEU A 21 -3.52 -1.76 4.76
N ALA A 22 -4.25 -0.70 4.42
CA ALA A 22 -5.31 -0.78 3.41
C ALA A 22 -4.76 -1.21 2.04
N TYR A 23 -3.69 -0.57 1.57
CA TYR A 23 -3.03 -0.95 0.31
C TYR A 23 -2.49 -2.38 0.34
N LEU A 24 -1.83 -2.78 1.43
CA LEU A 24 -1.30 -4.14 1.57
C LEU A 24 -2.41 -5.20 1.52
N THR A 25 -3.53 -4.96 2.21
CA THR A 25 -4.67 -5.88 2.22
C THR A 25 -5.29 -6.02 0.82
N VAL A 26 -5.51 -4.91 0.10
CA VAL A 26 -6.07 -4.97 -1.25
C VAL A 26 -5.11 -5.67 -2.20
N PHE A 27 -3.82 -5.36 -2.16
CA PHE A 27 -2.80 -6.05 -2.93
C PHE A 27 -2.83 -7.57 -2.68
N GLN A 28 -2.81 -8.00 -1.41
CA GLN A 28 -2.80 -9.43 -1.06
C GLN A 28 -4.04 -10.16 -1.60
N VAL A 29 -5.22 -9.53 -1.53
CA VAL A 29 -6.46 -10.12 -2.05
C VAL A 29 -6.43 -10.20 -3.58
N LEU A 30 -6.04 -9.12 -4.27
CA LEU A 30 -5.98 -9.09 -5.73
C LEU A 30 -4.90 -10.04 -6.28
N ASN A 31 -3.77 -10.16 -5.59
CA ASN A 31 -2.68 -11.05 -5.98
C ASN A 31 -3.10 -12.53 -5.87
N GLU A 32 -3.86 -12.88 -4.82
CA GLU A 32 -4.41 -14.24 -4.67
C GLU A 32 -5.43 -14.56 -5.79
N VAL A 33 -6.34 -13.62 -6.07
CA VAL A 33 -7.33 -13.78 -7.16
C VAL A 33 -6.66 -13.76 -8.54
N GLY A 34 -5.57 -13.01 -8.69
CA GLY A 34 -4.79 -12.83 -9.92
C GLY A 34 -4.23 -14.13 -10.50
N GLN A 35 -4.15 -15.20 -9.70
CA GLN A 35 -3.80 -16.55 -10.16
C GLN A 35 -4.80 -17.11 -11.17
N HIS A 36 -6.03 -16.58 -11.18
CA HIS A 36 -7.12 -17.04 -12.04
C HIS A 36 -7.76 -15.94 -12.90
N ASP A 37 -7.41 -14.67 -12.67
CA ASP A 37 -7.91 -13.50 -13.39
C ASP A 37 -6.76 -12.53 -13.71
N ALA A 38 -6.39 -12.43 -15.00
CA ALA A 38 -5.33 -11.54 -15.46
C ALA A 38 -5.61 -10.06 -15.16
N GLY A 39 -6.88 -9.64 -15.17
CA GLY A 39 -7.27 -8.29 -14.79
C GLY A 39 -7.08 -8.01 -13.31
N ALA A 40 -7.25 -9.01 -12.43
CA ALA A 40 -6.93 -8.88 -11.01
C ALA A 40 -5.41 -8.77 -10.77
N ALA A 41 -4.60 -9.50 -11.54
CA ALA A 41 -3.13 -9.40 -11.46
C ALA A 41 -2.62 -7.99 -11.80
N THR A 42 -3.08 -7.39 -12.90
CA THR A 42 -2.71 -6.01 -13.27
C THR A 42 -3.16 -4.98 -12.22
N ARG A 43 -4.35 -5.18 -11.63
CA ARG A 43 -4.81 -4.32 -10.54
C ARG A 43 -3.95 -4.48 -9.28
N ALA A 44 -3.54 -5.71 -8.95
CA ALA A 44 -2.65 -5.97 -7.81
C ALA A 44 -1.33 -5.18 -7.94
N GLU A 45 -0.69 -5.21 -9.11
CA GLU A 45 0.55 -4.45 -9.38
C GLU A 45 0.34 -2.94 -9.21
N THR A 46 -0.80 -2.43 -9.70
CA THR A 46 -1.14 -1.00 -9.59
C THR A 46 -1.28 -0.59 -8.12
N ILE A 47 -2.05 -1.35 -7.35
CA ILE A 47 -2.25 -1.12 -5.90
C ILE A 47 -0.93 -1.21 -5.13
N LEU A 48 -0.06 -2.16 -5.48
CA LEU A 48 1.26 -2.28 -4.88
C LEU A 48 2.11 -1.02 -5.12
N HIS A 49 2.18 -0.55 -6.36
CA HIS A 49 2.95 0.65 -6.71
C HIS A 49 2.44 1.91 -6.00
N GLU A 50 1.12 2.10 -5.93
CA GLU A 50 0.52 3.21 -5.20
C GLU A 50 0.81 3.15 -3.70
N GLY A 51 0.66 1.97 -3.09
CA GLY A 51 0.97 1.75 -1.67
C GLY A 51 2.43 2.07 -1.35
N GLN A 52 3.36 1.63 -2.19
CA GLN A 52 4.78 1.96 -2.06
C GLN A 52 5.06 3.45 -2.19
N ALA A 53 4.41 4.13 -3.15
CA ALA A 53 4.57 5.57 -3.36
C ALA A 53 4.09 6.37 -2.14
N ILE A 54 2.97 5.97 -1.53
CA ILE A 54 2.44 6.63 -0.33
C ILE A 54 3.36 6.45 0.87
N VAL A 55 3.89 5.24 1.09
CA VAL A 55 4.84 4.99 2.18
C VAL A 55 6.09 5.87 2.00
N ARG A 56 6.64 5.95 0.78
CA ARG A 56 7.80 6.82 0.50
C ARG A 56 7.47 8.30 0.70
N ALA A 57 6.34 8.77 0.18
CA ALA A 57 5.90 10.16 0.34
C ALA A 57 5.67 10.56 1.80
N GLN A 58 5.23 9.65 2.67
CA GLN A 58 5.12 9.92 4.10
C GLN A 58 6.49 9.92 4.79
N ALA A 59 7.38 9.01 4.38
CA ALA A 59 8.76 8.98 4.88
C ALA A 59 9.53 10.26 4.52
N ASP A 60 9.27 10.84 3.34
CA ASP A 60 9.90 12.09 2.90
C ASP A 60 9.48 13.31 3.71
N LYS A 61 8.35 13.25 4.42
CA LYS A 61 7.91 14.29 5.37
C LYS A 61 8.62 14.21 6.72
N LEU A 62 9.39 13.16 6.97
CA LEU A 62 10.18 13.00 8.18
C LEU A 62 11.56 13.61 7.96
N ASP A 63 11.83 14.73 8.61
CA ASP A 63 13.10 15.45 8.48
C ASP A 63 14.27 14.71 9.12
N ASP A 64 14.02 13.97 10.20
CA ASP A 64 15.04 13.16 10.88
C ASP A 64 15.32 11.85 10.12
N PRO A 65 16.56 11.63 9.62
CA PRO A 65 16.93 10.40 8.93
C PRO A 65 16.73 9.13 9.76
N ALA A 66 16.89 9.20 11.09
CA ALA A 66 16.67 8.05 11.97
C ALA A 66 15.19 7.70 12.07
N MET A 67 14.31 8.69 12.21
CA MET A 67 12.86 8.47 12.16
C MET A 67 12.39 7.97 10.80
N ARG A 68 12.92 8.52 9.71
CA ARG A 68 12.64 8.05 8.35
C ARG A 68 13.03 6.59 8.18
N SER A 69 14.23 6.22 8.63
CA SER A 69 14.70 4.84 8.62
C SER A 69 13.78 3.93 9.45
N MET A 70 13.40 4.38 10.65
CA MET A 70 12.50 3.60 11.49
C MET A 70 11.12 3.37 10.85
N TYR A 71 10.55 4.42 10.25
CA TYR A 71 9.26 4.35 9.57
C TYR A 71 9.27 3.35 8.40
N LEU A 72 10.34 3.35 7.60
CA LEU A 72 10.47 2.46 6.44
C LEU A 72 10.79 1.00 6.83
N GLN A 73 11.62 0.80 7.86
CA GLN A 73 12.16 -0.52 8.18
C GLN A 73 11.39 -1.27 9.29
N TYR A 74 10.83 -0.54 10.27
CA TYR A 74 10.18 -1.15 11.44
C TYR A 74 8.66 -0.99 11.45
N GLY A 75 8.09 -0.16 10.58
CA GLY A 75 6.65 -0.16 10.34
C GLY A 75 6.22 -1.50 9.71
N PRO A 76 5.40 -2.34 10.38
CA PRO A 76 5.18 -3.72 9.94
C PRO A 76 4.51 -3.79 8.55
N TYR A 77 3.59 -2.88 8.24
CA TYR A 77 2.91 -2.82 6.95
C TYR A 77 3.72 -2.08 5.89
N ASN A 78 4.47 -1.05 6.29
CA ASN A 78 5.36 -0.30 5.40
C ASN A 78 6.43 -1.21 4.82
N ARG A 79 7.11 -1.97 5.70
CA ARG A 79 8.14 -2.92 5.30
C ARG A 79 7.58 -3.96 4.34
N GLN A 80 6.41 -4.53 4.65
CA GLN A 80 5.78 -5.53 3.80
C GLN A 80 5.44 -4.99 2.42
N LEU A 81 4.85 -3.79 2.32
CA LEU A 81 4.59 -3.14 1.02
C LEU A 81 5.86 -2.87 0.22
N LEU A 82 6.95 -2.47 0.89
CA LEU A 82 8.21 -2.15 0.23
C LEU A 82 9.01 -3.39 -0.20
N SER A 83 8.68 -4.57 0.34
CA SER A 83 9.35 -5.85 0.02
C SER A 83 8.51 -6.82 -0.81
N ALA A 84 7.22 -6.51 -1.00
CA ALA A 84 6.31 -7.23 -1.89
C ALA A 84 6.62 -6.88 -3.35
#